data_AF-A0A498SA99-F1
#
_entry.id   AF-A0A498SA99-F1
#
_cell.length_a   1.000
_cell.length_b   1.000
_cell.length_c   1.000
_cell.angle_alpha   90.00
_cell.angle_beta   90.00
_cell.angle_gamma   90.00
#
_symmetry.space_group_name_H-M   'P 1'
#
loop_
_entity.id
_entity.type
_entity.pdbx_description
1 polymer ?
#
loop_
_entity_poly.entity_id
_entity_poly.type
_entity_poly.pdbx_seq_one_letter_code
_entity_poly.pdbx_strand_id
1 'polypeptide(L)'
;MNEECIIRKLVADGDGGGDDRRFVTILTLLLKLIKEPEPSQRLHNLRSVSGTISLLSSSGEFWGLLPRIMKTLDAAETAMKKQVLISAMNERQIQEYAMLTNRIEQEIVKANEKMTAAKKELCVAKGMRKNKEEYELLAKMIEKVPSRPETTRKLEIIKKELEELHEKQRNLEAKLADRRNHLHAFNIILANFCRFLKDEENDEIISNDETLDGTTTDTKKEKA
;
A
#
# COMPACT_ATOMS: atom_id res chain seq x y z
N MET A 1 -26.53 -22.13 -19.17
CA MET A 1 -27.53 -23.21 -19.33
C MET A 1 -28.44 -23.40 -18.11
N ASN A 2 -27.96 -23.21 -16.87
CA ASN A 2 -28.80 -23.40 -15.67
C ASN A 2 -29.78 -22.24 -15.41
N GLU A 3 -29.36 -20.97 -15.54
CA GLU A 3 -30.24 -19.83 -15.27
C GLU A 3 -31.45 -19.75 -16.21
N GLU A 4 -31.27 -19.93 -17.52
CA GLU A 4 -32.40 -19.95 -18.45
C GLU A 4 -33.40 -21.08 -18.16
N CYS A 5 -32.93 -22.24 -17.69
CA CYS A 5 -33.80 -23.35 -17.34
C CYS A 5 -34.60 -23.04 -16.08
N ILE A 6 -33.97 -22.40 -15.09
CA ILE A 6 -34.62 -21.92 -13.85
C ILE A 6 -35.63 -20.82 -14.19
N ILE A 7 -35.28 -19.85 -15.03
CA ILE A 7 -36.18 -18.77 -15.47
C ILE A 7 -37.37 -19.35 -16.23
N ARG A 8 -37.16 -20.25 -17.20
CA ARG A 8 -38.27 -20.90 -17.91
C ARG A 8 -39.16 -21.73 -16.99
N LYS A 9 -38.60 -22.38 -15.97
CA LYS A 9 -39.36 -23.15 -14.99
C LYS A 9 -40.17 -22.25 -14.05
N LEU A 10 -39.56 -21.17 -13.56
CA LEU A 10 -40.23 -20.16 -12.73
C LEU A 10 -41.32 -19.41 -13.50
N VAL A 11 -41.08 -19.12 -14.78
CA VAL A 11 -42.09 -18.55 -15.69
C VAL A 11 -43.20 -19.57 -15.95
N ALA A 12 -42.88 -20.84 -16.23
CA ALA A 12 -43.91 -21.87 -16.43
C ALA A 12 -44.75 -22.14 -15.17
N ASP A 13 -44.13 -22.11 -13.99
CA ASP A 13 -44.83 -22.25 -12.71
C ASP A 13 -45.59 -20.98 -12.30
N GLY A 14 -45.14 -19.80 -12.75
CA GLY A 14 -45.76 -18.50 -12.47
C GLY A 14 -46.85 -18.09 -13.47
N ASP A 15 -46.80 -18.57 -14.71
CA ASP A 15 -47.74 -18.20 -15.79
C ASP A 15 -48.97 -19.12 -15.84
N GLY A 16 -49.03 -20.13 -14.96
CA GLY A 16 -50.21 -20.97 -14.81
C GLY A 16 -50.64 -21.64 -16.12
N GLY A 17 -49.72 -21.97 -17.04
CA GLY A 17 -50.04 -22.36 -18.44
C GLY A 17 -50.96 -23.58 -18.63
N GLY A 18 -51.35 -24.27 -17.56
CA GLY A 18 -52.40 -25.29 -17.57
C GLY A 18 -53.80 -24.77 -17.18
N ASP A 19 -53.93 -23.59 -16.59
CA ASP A 19 -55.19 -22.97 -16.16
C ASP A 19 -56.05 -22.57 -17.35
N ASP A 20 -55.51 -21.94 -18.40
CA ASP A 20 -56.27 -21.63 -19.61
C ASP A 20 -56.92 -22.86 -20.22
N ARG A 21 -56.18 -23.97 -20.32
CA ARG A 21 -56.71 -25.24 -20.81
C ARG A 21 -57.78 -25.82 -19.89
N ARG A 22 -57.64 -25.64 -18.57
CA ARG A 22 -58.64 -26.03 -17.57
C ARG A 22 -59.91 -25.19 -17.70
N PHE A 23 -59.79 -23.87 -17.84
CA PHE A 23 -60.92 -22.96 -18.06
C PHE A 23 -61.66 -23.26 -19.36
N VAL A 24 -60.94 -23.48 -20.46
CA VAL A 24 -61.54 -23.91 -21.74
C VAL A 24 -62.28 -25.24 -21.59
N THR A 25 -61.73 -26.17 -20.80
CA THR A 25 -62.38 -27.47 -20.52
C THR A 25 -63.66 -27.28 -19.70
N ILE A 26 -63.62 -26.46 -18.65
CA ILE A 26 -64.79 -26.12 -17.81
C ILE A 26 -65.88 -25.47 -18.67
N LEU A 27 -65.53 -24.47 -19.49
CA LEU A 27 -66.43 -23.81 -20.44
C LEU A 27 -67.08 -24.80 -21.41
N THR A 28 -66.29 -25.72 -21.98
CA THR A 28 -66.79 -26.73 -22.91
C THR A 28 -67.76 -27.70 -22.22
N LEU A 29 -67.49 -28.09 -20.97
CA LEU A 29 -68.35 -28.97 -20.20
C LEU A 29 -69.65 -28.27 -19.76
N LEU A 30 -69.58 -27.00 -19.37
CA LEU A 30 -70.75 -26.17 -19.05
C LEU A 30 -71.64 -25.92 -20.27
N LEU A 31 -71.04 -25.63 -21.43
CA LEU A 31 -71.80 -25.48 -22.68
C LEU A 31 -72.50 -26.78 -23.10
N LYS A 32 -71.88 -27.94 -22.86
CA LYS A 32 -72.52 -29.25 -23.06
C LYS A 32 -73.68 -29.49 -22.09
N LEU A 33 -73.53 -29.05 -20.83
CA LEU A 33 -74.59 -29.11 -19.83
C LEU A 33 -75.80 -28.23 -20.21
N ILE A 34 -75.56 -27.07 -20.83
CA ILE A 34 -76.61 -26.10 -21.24
C ILE A 34 -77.26 -26.47 -22.58
N LYS A 35 -76.52 -27.12 -23.50
CA LYS A 35 -77.02 -27.50 -24.84
C LYS A 35 -77.94 -28.74 -24.86
N GLU A 36 -78.11 -29.44 -23.75
CA GLU A 36 -79.12 -30.50 -23.64
C GLU A 36 -80.53 -29.91 -23.88
N PRO A 37 -81.29 -30.37 -24.87
CA PRO A 37 -82.51 -29.71 -25.30
C PRO A 37 -83.66 -29.85 -24.29
N GLU A 38 -84.37 -28.73 -24.14
CA GLU A 38 -85.73 -28.57 -23.64
C GLU A 38 -86.62 -29.82 -23.87
N PRO A 39 -87.48 -30.19 -22.89
CA PRO A 39 -88.31 -31.39 -22.90
C PRO A 39 -89.29 -31.52 -24.09
N SER A 40 -89.44 -30.47 -24.90
CA SER A 40 -90.37 -30.38 -26.03
C SER A 40 -90.10 -31.39 -27.16
N GLN A 41 -88.84 -31.80 -27.39
CA GLN A 41 -88.50 -32.86 -28.35
C GLN A 41 -88.67 -34.28 -27.78
N ARG A 42 -88.87 -34.43 -26.46
CA ARG A 42 -89.07 -35.73 -25.81
C ARG A 42 -90.49 -36.27 -26.02
N LEU A 43 -91.49 -35.39 -26.17
CA LEU A 43 -92.90 -35.77 -26.30
C LEU A 43 -93.28 -36.38 -27.66
N HIS A 44 -92.58 -36.06 -28.76
CA HIS A 44 -92.87 -36.70 -30.06
C HIS A 44 -92.41 -38.17 -30.11
N ASN A 45 -91.44 -38.54 -29.28
CA ASN A 45 -90.86 -39.87 -29.24
C ASN A 45 -91.58 -40.80 -28.23
N LEU A 46 -92.58 -40.29 -27.50
CA LEU A 46 -93.32 -41.01 -26.45
C LEU A 46 -94.30 -42.06 -26.99
N ARG A 47 -94.57 -42.10 -28.31
CA ARG A 47 -95.52 -43.07 -28.89
C ARG A 47 -94.96 -44.48 -29.02
N SER A 48 -93.66 -44.67 -28.77
CA SER A 48 -92.98 -45.97 -28.88
C SER A 48 -92.41 -46.37 -27.51
N VAL A 49 -92.77 -47.57 -27.03
CA VAL A 49 -92.20 -48.20 -25.82
C VAL A 49 -90.67 -48.39 -25.94
N SER A 50 -90.12 -48.34 -27.16
CA SER A 50 -88.67 -48.34 -27.41
C SER A 50 -88.00 -46.99 -27.06
N GLY A 51 -88.76 -45.88 -27.14
CA GLY A 51 -88.25 -44.53 -26.83
C GLY A 51 -88.01 -44.28 -25.34
N THR A 52 -88.77 -44.94 -24.46
CA THR A 52 -88.65 -44.75 -23.00
C THR A 52 -87.40 -45.39 -22.40
N ILE A 53 -86.88 -46.47 -23.01
CA ILE A 53 -85.63 -47.12 -22.57
C ILE A 53 -84.40 -46.30 -22.98
N SER A 54 -84.41 -45.67 -24.15
CA SER A 54 -83.32 -44.76 -24.57
C SER A 54 -83.24 -43.50 -23.71
N LEU A 55 -84.38 -42.95 -23.28
CA LEU A 55 -84.42 -41.74 -22.44
C LEU A 55 -83.85 -41.94 -21.02
N LEU A 56 -84.02 -43.13 -20.43
CA LEU A 56 -83.37 -43.46 -19.16
C LEU A 56 -81.84 -43.52 -19.31
N SER A 57 -81.34 -44.09 -20.41
CA SER A 57 -79.90 -44.15 -20.70
C SER A 57 -79.27 -42.79 -20.99
N SER A 58 -79.98 -41.88 -21.68
CA SER A 58 -79.49 -40.52 -21.94
C SER A 58 -79.40 -39.64 -20.67
N SER A 59 -80.19 -39.93 -19.63
CA SER A 59 -80.10 -39.20 -18.35
C SER A 59 -78.81 -39.47 -17.55
N GLY A 60 -78.10 -40.56 -17.86
CA GLY A 60 -76.84 -40.92 -17.20
C GLY A 60 -75.65 -40.06 -17.62
N GLU A 61 -75.66 -39.51 -18.85
CA GLU A 61 -74.57 -38.65 -19.35
C GLU A 61 -74.54 -37.30 -18.62
N PHE A 62 -75.72 -36.74 -18.30
CA PHE A 62 -75.88 -35.49 -17.55
C PHE A 62 -75.32 -35.59 -16.12
N TRP A 63 -75.67 -36.67 -15.39
CA TRP A 63 -75.20 -36.88 -14.02
C TRP A 63 -73.68 -37.15 -13.93
N GLY A 64 -73.05 -37.66 -15.00
CA GLY A 64 -71.60 -37.85 -15.06
C GLY A 64 -70.79 -36.58 -15.38
N LEU A 65 -71.42 -35.54 -15.94
CA LEU A 65 -70.75 -34.29 -16.31
C LEU A 65 -70.53 -33.36 -15.11
N LEU A 66 -71.49 -33.27 -14.20
CA LEU A 66 -71.43 -32.37 -13.05
C LEU A 66 -70.25 -32.67 -12.09
N PRO A 67 -69.97 -33.93 -11.69
CA PRO A 67 -68.81 -34.26 -10.87
C PRO A 67 -67.47 -33.94 -11.57
N ARG A 68 -67.43 -34.02 -12.92
CA ARG A 68 -66.24 -33.67 -13.70
C ARG A 68 -66.00 -32.16 -13.69
N ILE A 69 -67.07 -31.37 -13.84
CA ILE A 69 -67.00 -29.91 -13.75
C ILE A 69 -66.53 -29.48 -12.35
N MET A 70 -67.14 -30.04 -11.29
CA MET A 70 -66.74 -29.75 -9.91
C MET A 70 -65.27 -30.09 -9.66
N LYS A 71 -64.81 -31.29 -10.08
CA LYS A 71 -63.40 -31.67 -9.93
C LYS A 71 -62.44 -30.74 -10.67
N THR A 72 -62.80 -30.28 -11.87
CA THR A 72 -61.97 -29.33 -12.62
C THR A 72 -61.98 -27.93 -12.00
N LEU A 73 -63.11 -27.53 -11.40
CA LEU A 73 -63.27 -26.25 -10.71
C LEU A 73 -62.46 -26.22 -9.41
N ASP A 74 -62.54 -27.27 -8.59
CA ASP A 74 -61.75 -27.40 -7.35
C ASP A 74 -60.24 -27.36 -7.64
N ALA A 75 -59.82 -28.00 -8.74
CA ALA A 75 -58.43 -27.98 -9.19
C ALA A 75 -57.98 -26.60 -9.68
N ALA A 76 -58.87 -25.82 -10.31
CA ALA A 76 -58.60 -24.44 -10.70
C ALA A 76 -58.53 -23.53 -9.46
N GLU A 77 -59.45 -23.67 -8.51
CA GLU A 77 -59.45 -22.90 -7.26
C GLU A 77 -58.16 -23.14 -6.44
N THR A 78 -57.75 -24.40 -6.32
CA THR A 78 -56.50 -24.76 -5.63
C THR A 78 -55.27 -24.17 -6.31
N ALA A 79 -55.25 -24.16 -7.64
CA ALA A 79 -54.17 -23.57 -8.41
C ALA A 79 -54.11 -22.04 -8.24
N MET A 80 -55.26 -21.36 -8.24
CA MET A 80 -55.32 -19.92 -7.97
C MET A 80 -54.80 -19.58 -6.56
N LYS A 81 -55.21 -20.34 -5.53
CA LYS A 81 -54.70 -20.16 -4.17
C LYS A 81 -53.20 -20.38 -4.08
N LYS A 82 -52.69 -21.43 -4.75
CA LYS A 82 -51.24 -21.70 -4.86
C LYS A 82 -50.51 -20.52 -5.50
N GLN A 83 -51.05 -19.95 -6.58
CA GLN A 83 -50.42 -18.83 -7.29
C GLN A 83 -50.29 -17.59 -6.41
N VAL A 84 -51.33 -17.26 -5.63
CA VAL A 84 -51.29 -16.12 -4.69
C VAL A 84 -50.19 -16.33 -3.63
N LEU A 85 -50.09 -17.55 -3.08
CA LEU A 85 -49.06 -17.90 -2.10
C LEU A 85 -47.64 -17.81 -2.71
N ILE A 86 -47.46 -18.28 -3.94
CA ILE A 86 -46.18 -18.20 -4.66
C ILE A 86 -45.81 -16.74 -4.93
N SER A 87 -46.76 -15.90 -5.38
CA SER A 87 -46.51 -14.47 -5.60
C SER A 87 -46.03 -13.79 -4.31
N ALA A 88 -46.74 -14.00 -3.20
CA ALA A 88 -46.38 -13.42 -1.91
C ALA A 88 -45.05 -13.97 -1.35
N MET A 89 -44.70 -15.22 -1.68
CA MET A 89 -43.39 -15.78 -1.35
C MET A 89 -42.28 -15.15 -2.19
N ASN A 90 -42.49 -15.03 -3.51
CA ASN A 90 -41.54 -14.44 -4.45
C ASN A 90 -41.24 -12.98 -4.09
N GLU A 91 -42.26 -12.20 -3.72
CA GLU A 91 -42.07 -10.81 -3.25
C GLU A 91 -41.15 -10.74 -2.03
N ARG A 92 -41.34 -11.62 -1.04
CA ARG A 92 -40.45 -11.70 0.13
C ARG A 92 -39.04 -12.13 -0.25
N GLN A 93 -38.89 -13.12 -1.13
CA GLN A 93 -37.58 -13.57 -1.60
C GLN A 93 -36.83 -12.46 -2.34
N ILE A 94 -37.52 -11.68 -3.18
CA ILE A 94 -36.91 -10.54 -3.88
C ILE A 94 -36.36 -9.52 -2.87
N GLN A 95 -37.12 -9.22 -1.81
CA GLN A 95 -36.66 -8.32 -0.75
C GLN A 95 -35.45 -8.88 0.01
N GLU A 96 -35.46 -10.16 0.35
CA GLU A 96 -34.33 -10.83 1.01
C GLU A 96 -33.07 -10.82 0.13
N TYR A 97 -33.21 -11.09 -1.17
CA TYR A 97 -32.09 -10.99 -2.11
C TYR A 97 -31.56 -9.57 -2.25
N ALA A 98 -32.44 -8.56 -2.27
CA ALA A 98 -32.02 -7.16 -2.27
C ALA A 98 -31.22 -6.80 -1.01
N MET A 99 -31.66 -7.26 0.17
CA MET A 99 -30.92 -7.07 1.42
C MET A 99 -29.57 -7.79 1.41
N LEU A 100 -29.51 -9.01 0.87
CA LEU A 100 -28.28 -9.77 0.75
C LEU A 100 -27.27 -9.09 -0.17
N THR A 101 -27.72 -8.58 -1.32
CA THR A 101 -26.87 -7.82 -2.25
C THR A 101 -26.28 -6.59 -1.58
N ASN A 102 -27.12 -5.79 -0.91
CA ASN A 102 -26.64 -4.62 -0.15
C ASN A 102 -25.63 -4.98 0.93
N ARG A 103 -25.83 -6.11 1.62
CA ARG A 103 -24.89 -6.60 2.63
C ARG A 103 -23.54 -6.98 2.00
N ILE A 104 -23.56 -7.72 0.89
CA ILE A 104 -22.35 -8.12 0.18
C ILE A 104 -21.59 -6.88 -0.30
N GLU A 105 -22.29 -5.89 -0.86
CA GLU A 105 -21.67 -4.62 -1.27
C GLU A 105 -21.00 -3.90 -0.10
N GLN A 106 -21.65 -3.82 1.06
CA GLN A 106 -21.05 -3.24 2.27
C GLN A 106 -19.81 -4.01 2.76
N GLU A 107 -19.85 -5.34 2.72
CA GLU A 107 -18.71 -6.18 3.09
C GLU A 107 -17.53 -6.00 2.11
N ILE A 108 -17.81 -5.83 0.81
CA ILE A 108 -16.81 -5.52 -0.22
C ILE A 108 -16.15 -4.15 0.06
N VAL A 109 -16.95 -3.13 0.37
CA VAL A 109 -16.42 -1.79 0.72
C VAL A 109 -15.50 -1.88 1.94
N LYS A 110 -15.95 -2.53 3.02
CA LYS A 110 -15.14 -2.73 4.23
C LYS A 110 -13.86 -3.51 3.96
N ALA A 111 -13.91 -4.53 3.11
CA ALA A 111 -12.72 -5.30 2.73
C ALA A 111 -11.72 -4.45 1.94
N ASN A 112 -12.21 -3.62 1.00
CA ASN A 112 -11.38 -2.69 0.24
C ASN A 112 -10.73 -1.64 1.13
N GLU A 113 -11.46 -1.07 2.09
CA GLU A 113 -10.90 -0.13 3.08
C GLU A 113 -9.77 -0.78 3.87
N LYS A 114 -9.98 -1.99 4.42
CA LYS A 114 -8.94 -2.75 5.13
C LYS A 114 -7.72 -3.03 4.24
N MET A 115 -7.93 -3.40 2.98
CA MET A 115 -6.84 -3.61 2.03
C MET A 115 -6.03 -2.32 1.80
N THR A 116 -6.70 -1.18 1.64
CA THR A 116 -5.99 0.11 1.46
C THR A 116 -5.22 0.53 2.69
N ALA A 117 -5.75 0.31 3.90
CA ALA A 117 -5.05 0.54 5.16
C ALA A 117 -3.80 -0.34 5.27
N ALA A 118 -3.94 -1.65 5.03
CA ALA A 118 -2.82 -2.59 5.05
C ALA A 118 -1.74 -2.24 4.01
N LYS A 119 -2.11 -1.77 2.82
CA LYS A 119 -1.15 -1.29 1.80
C LYS A 119 -0.35 -0.08 2.29
N LYS A 120 -0.98 0.87 2.99
CA LYS A 120 -0.30 2.05 3.56
C LYS A 120 0.70 1.62 4.64
N GLU A 121 0.27 0.77 5.57
CA GLU A 121 1.15 0.24 6.63
C GLU A 121 2.35 -0.52 6.05
N LEU A 122 2.13 -1.34 5.04
CA LEU A 122 3.20 -2.07 4.35
C LEU A 122 4.20 -1.14 3.66
N CYS A 123 3.74 -0.01 3.10
CA CYS A 123 4.62 1.01 2.53
C CYS A 123 5.52 1.63 3.61
N VAL A 124 4.95 2.00 4.75
CA VAL A 124 5.69 2.54 5.90
C VAL A 124 6.71 1.53 6.42
N ALA A 125 6.30 0.27 6.61
CA ALA A 125 7.19 -0.79 7.07
C ALA A 125 8.36 -1.05 6.11
N LYS A 126 8.11 -1.02 4.79
CA LYS A 126 9.17 -1.10 3.77
C LYS A 126 10.14 0.08 3.86
N GLY A 127 9.64 1.30 4.07
CA GLY A 127 10.46 2.49 4.26
C GLY A 127 11.35 2.36 5.51
N MET A 128 10.77 1.97 6.64
CA MET A 128 11.50 1.73 7.88
C MET A 128 12.61 0.68 7.71
N ARG A 129 12.33 -0.40 6.98
CA ARG A 129 13.34 -1.43 6.69
C ARG A 129 14.50 -0.87 5.87
N LYS A 130 14.23 -0.10 4.81
CA LYS A 130 15.29 0.54 4.00
C LYS A 130 16.15 1.48 4.85
N ASN A 131 15.50 2.32 5.65
CA ASN A 131 16.21 3.25 6.54
C ASN A 131 17.09 2.46 7.52
N LYS A 132 16.60 1.36 8.08
CA LYS A 132 17.39 0.48 8.96
C LYS A 132 18.63 -0.09 8.25
N GLU A 133 18.46 -0.60 7.03
CA GLU A 133 19.57 -1.12 6.21
C GLU A 133 20.61 -0.03 5.91
N GLU A 134 20.19 1.21 5.61
CA GLU A 134 21.06 2.37 5.40
C GLU A 134 21.82 2.76 6.68
N TYR A 135 21.14 2.80 7.83
CA TYR A 135 21.77 3.08 9.11
C TYR A 135 22.79 2.00 9.52
N GLU A 136 22.49 0.72 9.28
CA GLU A 136 23.42 -0.37 9.53
C GLU A 136 24.67 -0.25 8.63
N LEU A 137 24.51 0.13 7.37
CA LEU A 137 25.63 0.36 6.46
C LEU A 137 26.50 1.53 6.91
N LEU A 138 25.88 2.65 7.31
CA LEU A 138 26.59 3.81 7.84
C LEU A 138 27.32 3.48 9.15
N ALA A 139 26.68 2.73 10.05
CA ALA A 139 27.30 2.28 11.30
C ALA A 139 28.54 1.42 11.04
N LYS A 140 28.47 0.47 10.08
CA LYS A 140 29.63 -0.34 9.66
C LYS A 140 30.75 0.50 9.06
N MET A 141 30.44 1.60 8.36
CA MET A 141 31.46 2.53 7.87
C MET A 141 32.10 3.31 9.02
N ILE A 142 31.31 3.77 9.99
CA ILE A 142 31.80 4.51 11.16
C ILE A 142 32.69 3.63 12.05
N GLU A 143 32.35 2.35 12.22
CA GLU A 143 33.13 1.41 13.03
C GLU A 143 34.56 1.19 12.51
N LYS A 144 34.80 1.39 11.21
CA LYS A 144 36.15 1.31 10.63
C LYS A 144 37.04 2.50 11.02
N VAL A 145 36.45 3.60 11.48
CA VAL A 145 37.17 4.83 11.87
C VAL A 145 37.46 4.76 13.38
N PRO A 146 38.65 5.16 13.85
CA PRO A 146 38.97 5.12 15.28
C PRO A 146 38.01 5.98 16.10
N SER A 147 37.82 5.56 17.36
CA SER A 147 36.91 6.22 18.27
C SER A 147 37.29 7.70 18.47
N ARG A 148 36.30 8.59 18.40
CA ARG A 148 36.48 10.03 18.61
C ARG A 148 37.24 10.38 19.89
N PRO A 149 36.91 9.83 21.08
CA PRO A 149 37.68 10.11 22.30
C PRO A 149 39.14 9.65 22.21
N GLU A 150 39.44 8.53 21.56
CA GLU A 150 40.82 8.05 21.41
C GLU A 150 41.66 8.99 20.55
N THR A 151 41.09 9.42 19.41
CA THR A 151 41.74 10.40 18.53
C THR A 151 41.94 11.75 19.24
N THR A 152 40.98 12.16 20.08
CA THR A 152 41.07 13.39 20.87
C THR A 152 42.19 13.30 21.91
N ARG A 153 42.32 12.16 22.62
CA ARG A 153 43.42 11.92 23.55
C ARG A 153 44.78 11.94 22.86
N LYS A 154 44.90 11.28 21.69
CA LYS A 154 46.14 11.31 20.91
C LYS A 154 46.51 12.73 20.49
N LEU A 155 45.53 13.52 20.07
CA LEU A 155 45.73 14.94 19.75
C LEU A 155 46.18 15.75 20.98
N GLU A 156 45.61 15.53 22.15
CA GLU A 156 46.04 16.19 23.39
C GLU A 156 47.48 15.84 23.78
N ILE A 157 47.87 14.57 23.63
CA ILE A 157 49.25 14.12 23.90
C ILE A 157 50.21 14.80 22.93
N ILE A 158 49.93 14.75 21.63
CA ILE A 158 50.78 15.39 20.60
C ILE A 158 50.88 16.91 20.83
N LYS A 159 49.80 17.57 21.25
CA LYS A 159 49.83 18.99 21.59
C LYS A 159 50.78 19.28 22.77
N LYS A 160 50.74 18.47 23.83
CA LYS A 160 51.67 18.62 24.96
C LYS A 160 53.12 18.38 24.54
N GLU A 161 53.37 17.35 23.75
CA GLU A 161 54.71 17.06 23.22
C GLU A 161 55.25 18.23 22.36
N LEU A 162 54.36 18.84 21.56
CA LEU A 162 54.69 20.01 20.76
C LEU A 162 55.05 21.22 21.64
N GLU A 163 54.29 21.47 22.71
CA GLU A 163 54.55 22.52 23.69
C GLU A 163 55.91 22.31 24.39
N GLU A 164 56.20 21.09 24.83
CA GLU A 164 57.50 20.74 25.45
C GLU A 164 58.68 20.94 24.48
N LEU A 165 58.51 20.55 23.21
CA LEU A 165 59.53 20.75 22.17
C LEU A 165 59.77 22.23 21.90
N HIS A 166 58.71 23.04 21.84
CA HIS A 166 58.83 24.49 21.69
C HIS A 166 59.55 25.13 22.88
N GLU A 167 59.29 24.67 24.10
CA GLU A 167 60.00 25.18 25.29
C GLU A 167 61.49 24.78 25.28
N LYS A 168 61.81 23.53 24.90
CA LYS A 168 63.20 23.09 24.72
C LYS A 168 63.92 23.89 23.64
N GLN A 169 63.27 24.14 22.50
CA GLN A 169 63.82 24.96 21.43
C GLN A 169 64.12 26.38 21.94
N ARG A 170 63.17 27.01 22.63
CA ARG A 170 63.35 28.36 23.20
C ARG A 170 64.52 28.41 24.19
N ASN A 171 64.66 27.39 25.04
CA ASN A 171 65.78 27.29 25.98
C ASN A 171 67.14 27.12 25.29
N LEU A 172 67.20 26.34 24.20
CA LEU A 172 68.43 26.18 23.42
C LEU A 172 68.79 27.46 22.65
N GLU A 173 67.81 28.16 22.09
CA GLU A 173 68.00 29.46 21.44
C GLU A 173 68.56 30.50 22.42
N ALA A 174 68.03 30.56 23.64
CA ALA A 174 68.56 31.41 24.71
C ALA A 174 70.03 31.08 25.04
N LYS A 175 70.36 29.79 25.23
CA LYS A 175 71.75 29.35 25.48
C LYS A 175 72.69 29.68 24.31
N LEU A 176 72.22 29.57 23.07
CA LEU A 176 73.01 29.95 21.89
C LEU A 176 73.24 31.47 21.83
N ALA A 177 72.23 32.27 22.18
CA ALA A 177 72.37 33.72 22.28
C ALA A 177 73.41 34.12 23.34
N ASP A 178 73.37 33.51 24.53
CA ASP A 178 74.36 33.76 25.58
C ASP A 178 75.78 33.38 25.14
N ARG A 179 75.95 32.21 24.48
CA ARG A 179 77.25 31.82 23.93
C ARG A 179 77.75 32.78 22.85
N ARG A 180 76.85 33.28 21.99
CA ARG A 180 77.18 34.30 21.00
C ARG A 180 77.61 35.61 21.66
N ASN A 181 76.95 36.00 22.76
CA ASN A 181 77.34 37.17 23.56
C ASN A 181 78.71 36.98 24.22
N HIS A 182 78.98 35.82 24.82
CA HIS A 182 80.29 35.48 25.38
C HIS A 182 81.40 35.49 24.33
N LEU A 183 81.16 34.91 23.16
CA LEU A 183 82.13 34.92 22.05
C LEU A 183 82.37 36.34 21.55
N HIS A 184 81.33 37.16 21.46
CA HIS A 184 81.46 38.56 21.07
C HIS A 184 82.29 39.35 22.09
N ALA A 185 82.02 39.19 23.38
CA ALA A 185 82.82 39.79 24.46
C ALA A 185 84.29 39.33 24.41
N PHE A 186 84.52 38.03 24.20
CA PHE A 186 85.87 37.49 24.03
C PHE A 186 86.57 38.04 22.79
N ASN A 187 85.88 38.16 21.66
CA ASN A 187 86.43 38.79 20.45
C ASN A 187 86.79 40.26 20.68
N ILE A 188 86.01 41.01 21.46
CA ILE A 188 86.36 42.38 21.85
C ILE A 188 87.63 42.38 22.71
N ILE A 189 87.73 41.48 23.69
CA ILE A 189 88.93 41.34 24.53
C ILE A 189 90.15 40.98 23.67
N LEU A 190 90.04 40.01 22.76
CA LEU A 190 91.11 39.65 21.83
C LEU A 190 91.50 40.81 20.93
N ALA A 191 90.54 41.54 20.35
CA ALA A 191 90.82 42.71 19.54
C ALA A 191 91.58 43.78 20.35
N ASN A 192 91.22 43.99 21.61
CA ASN A 192 91.93 44.89 22.51
C ASN A 192 93.35 44.39 22.83
N PHE A 193 93.54 43.10 23.07
CA PHE A 193 94.88 42.51 23.27
C PHE A 193 95.75 42.59 22.01
N CYS A 194 95.20 42.29 20.83
CA CYS A 194 95.91 42.44 19.56
C CYS A 194 96.28 43.90 19.29
N ARG A 195 95.44 44.85 19.70
CA ARG A 195 95.76 46.28 19.65
C ARG A 195 96.90 46.61 20.61
N PHE A 196 96.84 46.13 21.86
CA PHE A 196 97.90 46.31 22.85
C PHE A 196 99.26 45.74 22.38
N LEU A 197 99.26 44.54 21.78
CA LEU A 197 100.49 43.95 21.21
C LEU A 197 100.99 44.70 19.97
N LYS A 198 100.09 45.23 19.13
CA LYS A 198 100.48 46.13 18.04
C LYS A 198 101.04 47.45 18.56
N ASP A 199 100.53 47.96 19.66
CA ASP A 199 101.02 49.17 20.30
C ASP A 199 102.43 48.94 20.92
N GLU A 200 102.74 47.73 21.43
CA GLU A 200 104.11 47.37 21.87
C GLU A 200 105.09 47.09 20.71
N GLU A 201 104.66 46.59 19.56
CA GLU A 201 105.51 46.51 18.34
C GLU A 201 105.70 47.88 17.66
N ASN A 202 104.79 48.84 17.87
CA ASN A 202 104.85 50.16 17.25
C ASN A 202 105.65 51.22 18.02
N ASP A 203 106.08 50.95 19.25
CA ASP A 203 106.94 51.88 20.00
C ASP A 203 108.36 52.01 19.40
N GLU A 204 108.72 51.22 18.37
CA GLU A 204 109.91 51.48 17.54
C GLU A 204 109.63 52.09 16.16
N ILE A 205 108.38 52.20 15.66
CA ILE A 205 108.13 52.83 14.35
C ILE A 205 106.82 53.63 14.34
N ILE A 206 106.88 54.82 14.95
CA ILE A 206 106.01 55.94 14.56
C ILE A 206 106.45 56.40 13.17
N SER A 207 105.61 56.26 12.15
CA SER A 207 105.10 57.43 11.40
C SER A 207 104.33 57.05 10.13
N ASN A 208 103.17 57.72 10.00
CA ASN A 208 102.48 58.17 8.79
C ASN A 208 101.88 57.06 7.89
N ASP A 209 100.66 57.16 7.37
CA ASP A 209 99.94 58.34 6.91
C ASP A 209 98.45 58.00 6.79
N GLU A 210 97.61 59.02 6.97
CA GLU A 210 96.16 58.94 6.79
C GLU A 210 95.79 58.96 5.29
N THR A 211 94.70 58.28 4.95
CA THR A 211 93.51 58.82 4.26
C THR A 211 92.96 57.96 3.11
N LEU A 212 91.62 57.77 3.19
CA LEU A 212 90.61 57.75 2.11
C LEU A 212 90.71 56.61 1.08
N ASP A 213 89.66 55.96 0.59
CA ASP A 213 88.20 56.03 0.69
C ASP A 213 87.70 54.83 -0.16
N GLY A 214 86.45 54.42 0.03
CA GLY A 214 85.69 53.89 -1.11
C GLY A 214 85.47 52.37 -1.23
N THR A 215 84.36 51.94 -0.62
CA THR A 215 83.25 51.19 -1.24
C THR A 215 83.52 49.91 -2.08
N THR A 216 82.95 48.80 -1.55
CA THR A 216 82.14 47.75 -2.24
C THR A 216 82.77 46.88 -3.32
N THR A 217 82.95 45.60 -2.98
CA THR A 217 82.87 44.44 -3.89
C THR A 217 81.89 43.43 -3.26
N ASP A 218 80.67 43.30 -3.78
CA ASP A 218 80.24 42.47 -4.91
C ASP A 218 80.09 40.96 -4.59
N THR A 219 79.05 40.39 -5.19
CA THR A 219 78.76 38.98 -5.49
C THR A 219 77.91 38.16 -4.49
N LYS A 220 76.62 37.94 -4.81
CA LYS A 220 76.13 36.73 -5.52
C LYS A 220 74.60 36.60 -5.58
N LYS A 221 74.10 36.66 -6.82
CA LYS A 221 73.21 35.70 -7.52
C LYS A 221 71.92 35.23 -6.83
N GLU A 222 70.85 35.87 -7.27
CA GLU A 222 69.57 35.28 -7.63
C GLU A 222 69.72 34.03 -8.52
N LYS A 223 69.03 32.95 -8.16
CA LYS A 223 68.65 31.84 -9.04
C LYS A 223 67.20 31.45 -8.71
N ALA A 224 66.44 31.29 -9.79
CA ALA A 224 65.13 30.67 -9.86
C ALA A 224 65.08 29.26 -9.26
#